data_AF-A0A9P6KVX4-F1
#
_entry.id   AF-A0A9P6KVX4-F1
#
_cell.length_a   1.000
_cell.length_b   1.000
_cell.length_c   1.000
_cell.angle_alpha   90.00
_cell.angle_beta   90.00
_cell.angle_gamma   90.00
#
_symmetry.space_group_name_H-M   'P 1'
#
loop_
_entity.id
_entity.type
_entity.pdbx_description
1 polymer ?
#
loop_
_entity_poly.entity_id
_entity_poly.type
_entity_poly.pdbx_seq_one_letter_code
_entity_poly.pdbx_strand_id
1 'polypeptide(L)'
;MKVDTNIAEVERIFAHVFANKLLCAEAIQAASPFATLWIGGKIHTLEMNKRLAVLGDVVANLVLCRSWFRERGQTGAAWNNIRQTRLSNESLAQLGRTLGLEATIVSAPNPGEKGLRVMATTFEAILGAIYEDGGEEAVARAMDRVGLT
;
A
#
# COMPACT_ATOMS: atom_id res chain seq x y z
N MET A 1 -20.90 -2.81 0.97
CA MET A 1 -20.10 -3.09 2.19
C MET A 1 -19.68 -1.77 2.81
N LYS A 2 -19.77 -1.60 4.14
CA LYS A 2 -19.26 -0.41 4.85
C LYS A 2 -17.77 -0.61 5.15
N VAL A 3 -16.94 0.41 4.90
CA VAL A 3 -15.47 0.28 4.97
C VAL A 3 -14.77 1.34 5.83
N ASP A 4 -15.53 2.18 6.56
CA ASP A 4 -14.96 3.24 7.40
C ASP A 4 -13.97 2.70 8.45
N THR A 5 -14.24 1.52 9.02
CA THR A 5 -13.35 0.85 9.97
C THR A 5 -12.08 0.34 9.31
N ASN A 6 -12.17 -0.15 8.07
CA ASN A 6 -11.03 -0.62 7.30
C ASN A 6 -10.10 0.55 6.97
N ILE A 7 -10.69 1.69 6.56
CA ILE A 7 -9.94 2.93 6.31
C ILE A 7 -9.22 3.38 7.58
N ALA A 8 -9.93 3.50 8.71
CA ALA A 8 -9.33 3.92 9.98
C ALA A 8 -8.17 3.01 10.42
N GLU A 9 -8.25 1.70 10.16
CA GLU A 9 -7.18 0.76 10.47
C GLU A 9 -5.95 0.94 9.57
N VAL A 10 -6.15 1.17 8.27
CA VAL A 10 -5.04 1.52 7.36
C VAL A 10 -4.36 2.82 7.82
N GLU A 11 -5.14 3.85 8.18
CA GLU A 11 -4.61 5.11 8.69
C GLU A 11 -3.75 4.91 9.94
N ARG A 12 -4.20 4.03 10.84
CA ARG A 12 -3.47 3.67 12.06
C ARG A 12 -2.17 2.92 11.76
N ILE A 13 -2.19 1.97 10.82
CA ILE A 13 -1.02 1.15 10.45
C ILE A 13 0.07 2.04 9.84
N PHE A 14 -0.28 2.87 8.86
CA PHE A 14 0.67 3.71 8.12
C PHE A 14 0.92 5.07 8.77
N ALA A 15 0.23 5.39 9.88
CA ALA A 15 0.27 6.69 10.55
C ALA A 15 -0.01 7.87 9.60
N HIS A 16 -0.91 7.65 8.64
CA HIS A 16 -1.33 8.65 7.65
C HIS A 16 -2.85 8.78 7.69
N VAL A 17 -3.36 9.95 8.07
CA VAL A 17 -4.81 10.23 8.02
C VAL A 17 -5.11 10.86 6.66
N PHE A 18 -5.87 10.15 5.83
CA PHE A 18 -6.24 10.62 4.50
C PHE A 18 -7.16 11.83 4.56
N ALA A 19 -6.80 12.87 3.82
CA ALA A 19 -7.70 13.98 3.54
C ALA A 19 -8.85 13.51 2.64
N ASN A 20 -8.55 12.68 1.63
CA ASN A 20 -9.54 12.01 0.81
C ASN A 20 -9.68 10.52 1.16
N LYS A 21 -10.68 10.18 1.98
CA LYS A 21 -10.98 8.80 2.39
C LYS A 21 -11.27 7.86 1.21
N LEU A 22 -11.67 8.38 0.05
CA LEU A 22 -11.93 7.57 -1.14
C LEU A 22 -10.64 6.96 -1.71
N LEU A 23 -9.49 7.63 -1.58
CA LEU A 23 -8.20 7.08 -2.01
C LEU A 23 -7.84 5.82 -1.23
N CYS A 24 -8.00 5.87 0.10
CA CYS A 24 -7.78 4.69 0.93
C CYS A 24 -8.79 3.57 0.64
N ALA A 25 -10.06 3.93 0.45
CA ALA A 25 -11.10 2.97 0.10
C ALA A 25 -10.84 2.28 -1.25
N GLU A 26 -10.35 3.01 -2.24
CA GLU A 26 -9.94 2.47 -3.54
C GLU A 26 -8.73 1.56 -3.37
N ALA A 27 -7.71 1.98 -2.59
CA ALA A 27 -6.50 1.19 -2.35
C ALA A 27 -6.79 -0.19 -1.74
N ILE A 28 -7.74 -0.30 -0.81
CA ILE A 28 -8.13 -1.58 -0.19
C ILE A 28 -9.15 -2.39 -1.00
N GLN A 29 -9.65 -1.85 -2.11
CA GLN A 29 -10.55 -2.57 -3.00
C GLN A 29 -9.75 -3.53 -3.89
N ALA A 30 -10.00 -4.83 -3.75
CA ALA A 30 -9.47 -5.86 -4.64
C ALA A 30 -10.52 -6.94 -5.01
N ALA A 31 -11.81 -6.65 -4.85
CA ALA A 31 -12.89 -7.63 -5.01
C ALA A 31 -13.28 -7.88 -6.47
N SER A 32 -13.28 -6.82 -7.27
CA SER A 32 -13.81 -6.80 -8.66
C SER A 32 -13.32 -5.56 -9.39
N PRO A 33 -13.42 -5.45 -10.73
CA PRO A 33 -13.01 -4.25 -11.46
C PRO A 33 -13.64 -2.95 -10.93
N PHE A 34 -14.89 -3.05 -10.47
CA PHE A 34 -15.60 -1.98 -9.76
C PHE A 34 -16.32 -2.58 -8.55
N ALA A 35 -16.36 -1.87 -7.41
CA ALA A 35 -17.20 -2.23 -6.27
C ALA A 35 -17.94 -1.04 -5.68
N THR A 36 -19.15 -1.31 -5.19
CA THR A 36 -20.00 -0.33 -4.51
C THR A 36 -19.80 -0.41 -2.99
N LEU A 37 -19.17 0.62 -2.42
CA LEU A 37 -18.81 0.69 -1.01
C LEU A 37 -19.52 1.84 -0.30
N TRP A 38 -19.79 1.66 0.98
CA TRP A 38 -20.39 2.67 1.84
C TRP A 38 -19.30 3.34 2.67
N ILE A 39 -19.13 4.65 2.48
CA ILE A 39 -18.04 5.46 3.04
C ILE A 39 -18.65 6.76 3.53
N GLY A 40 -18.43 7.13 4.79
CA GLY A 40 -18.88 8.41 5.34
C GLY A 40 -20.39 8.66 5.22
N GLY A 41 -21.21 7.61 5.28
CA GLY A 41 -22.66 7.76 5.15
C GLY A 41 -23.20 7.75 3.71
N LYS A 42 -22.34 7.60 2.69
CA LYS A 42 -22.72 7.65 1.27
C LYS A 42 -22.22 6.41 0.52
N ILE A 43 -22.90 6.10 -0.58
CA ILE A 43 -22.51 5.04 -1.50
C ILE A 43 -21.57 5.61 -2.57
N HIS A 44 -20.46 4.92 -2.81
CA HIS A 44 -19.50 5.23 -3.86
C HIS A 44 -19.21 3.98 -4.69
N THR A 45 -19.02 4.15 -5.99
CA THR A 45 -18.48 3.11 -6.87
C THR A 45 -17.01 3.41 -7.12
N LEU A 46 -16.13 2.49 -6.73
CA LEU A 46 -14.68 2.61 -6.85
C LEU A 46 -14.13 1.57 -7.81
N GLU A 47 -13.06 1.93 -8.51
CA GLU A 47 -12.26 1.02 -9.32
C GLU A 47 -11.43 0.07 -8.45
N MET A 48 -10.90 -0.98 -9.06
CA MET A 48 -9.91 -1.84 -8.42
C MET A 48 -8.57 -1.14 -8.28
N ASN A 49 -7.88 -1.41 -7.17
CA ASN A 49 -6.66 -0.74 -6.72
C ASN A 49 -5.42 -0.81 -7.64
N LYS A 50 -5.52 -1.37 -8.85
CA LYS A 50 -4.37 -1.65 -9.72
C LYS A 50 -3.64 -0.40 -10.19
N ARG A 51 -4.36 0.68 -10.48
CA ARG A 51 -3.74 1.94 -10.91
C ARG A 51 -2.93 2.57 -9.78
N LEU A 52 -3.50 2.61 -8.57
CA LEU A 52 -2.81 3.04 -7.36
C LEU A 52 -1.61 2.14 -7.05
N ALA A 53 -1.72 0.83 -7.25
CA ALA A 53 -0.60 -0.09 -7.03
C ALA A 53 0.60 0.21 -7.94
N VAL A 54 0.36 0.46 -9.23
CA VAL A 54 1.44 0.83 -10.17
C VAL A 54 2.13 2.12 -9.73
N LEU A 55 1.36 3.14 -9.33
CA LEU A 55 1.92 4.38 -8.81
C LEU A 55 2.73 4.13 -7.53
N GLY A 56 2.16 3.35 -6.62
CA GLY A 56 2.74 2.96 -5.34
C GLY A 56 4.09 2.25 -5.45
N ASP A 57 4.21 1.28 -6.37
CA ASP A 57 5.47 0.60 -6.65
C ASP A 57 6.55 1.61 -7.09
N VAL A 58 6.22 2.50 -8.04
CA VAL A 58 7.16 3.51 -8.53
C VAL A 58 7.63 4.45 -7.41
N VAL A 59 6.71 4.97 -6.59
CA VAL A 59 7.07 5.92 -5.53
C VAL A 59 7.80 5.25 -4.36
N ALA A 60 7.46 3.99 -4.03
CA ALA A 60 8.17 3.23 -3.01
C ALA A 60 9.62 2.97 -3.42
N ASN A 61 9.85 2.62 -4.68
CA ASN A 61 11.19 2.47 -5.23
C ASN A 61 11.96 3.79 -5.21
N LEU A 62 11.32 4.92 -5.55
CA LEU A 62 11.96 6.24 -5.49
C LEU A 62 12.43 6.57 -4.06
N VAL A 63 11.54 6.43 -3.08
CA VAL A 63 11.84 6.73 -1.67
C VAL A 63 12.98 5.84 -1.15
N LEU A 64 12.89 4.53 -1.37
CA LEU A 64 13.93 3.59 -0.93
C LEU A 64 15.28 3.88 -1.64
N CYS A 65 15.24 4.21 -2.93
CA CYS A 65 16.42 4.58 -3.71
C CYS A 65 17.07 5.87 -3.20
N ARG A 66 16.27 6.88 -2.81
CA ARG A 66 16.80 8.11 -2.19
C ARG A 66 17.51 7.82 -0.87
N SER A 67 16.95 6.97 -0.02
CA SER A 67 17.57 6.55 1.24
C SER A 67 18.90 5.83 0.98
N TRP A 68 18.88 4.84 0.08
CA TRP A 68 20.08 4.13 -0.37
C TRP A 68 21.16 5.08 -0.93
N PHE A 69 20.79 6.03 -1.79
CA PHE A 69 21.72 6.98 -2.41
C PHE A 69 22.38 7.93 -1.41
N ARG A 70 21.64 8.32 -0.36
CA ARG A 70 22.15 9.16 0.73
C ARG A 70 23.17 8.41 1.60
N GLU A 71 23.03 7.09 1.70
CA GLU A 71 24.00 6.22 2.36
C GLU A 71 25.25 6.08 1.47
N ARG A 72 26.27 6.90 1.76
CA ARG A 72 27.50 6.93 0.96
C ARG A 72 28.27 5.61 1.06
N GLY A 73 28.94 5.23 -0.03
CA GLY A 73 29.81 4.04 -0.09
C GLY A 73 29.10 2.73 -0.48
N GLN A 74 27.80 2.77 -0.78
CA GLN A 74 27.08 1.60 -1.28
C GLN A 74 27.24 1.40 -2.79
N THR A 75 27.24 0.14 -3.24
CA THR A 75 27.35 -0.24 -4.66
C THR A 75 25.96 -0.48 -5.27
N GLY A 76 25.85 -0.45 -6.61
CA GLY A 76 24.59 -0.79 -7.29
C GLY A 76 24.10 -2.23 -7.01
N ALA A 77 25.00 -3.16 -6.66
CA ALA A 77 24.61 -4.50 -6.25
C ALA A 77 23.87 -4.49 -4.89
N ALA A 78 24.25 -3.58 -3.99
CA ALA A 78 23.55 -3.36 -2.72
C ALA A 78 22.13 -2.82 -2.96
N TRP A 79 21.94 -1.91 -3.93
CA TRP A 79 20.62 -1.43 -4.32
C TRP A 79 19.68 -2.57 -4.75
N ASN A 80 20.12 -3.41 -5.69
CA ASN A 80 19.30 -4.51 -6.19
C ASN A 80 18.89 -5.48 -5.07
N ASN A 81 19.80 -5.75 -4.12
CA ASN A 81 19.50 -6.59 -2.97
C ASN A 81 18.49 -5.94 -2.02
N ILE A 82 18.70 -4.68 -1.63
CA ILE A 82 17.80 -3.94 -0.73
C ILE A 82 16.40 -3.82 -1.34
N ARG A 83 16.32 -3.47 -2.63
CA ARG A 83 15.06 -3.41 -3.36
C ARG A 83 14.33 -4.76 -3.34
N GLN A 84 15.02 -5.86 -3.68
CA GLN A 84 14.41 -7.19 -3.70
C GLN A 84 13.95 -7.65 -2.31
N THR A 85 14.74 -7.36 -1.28
CA THR A 85 14.44 -7.80 0.09
C THR A 85 13.36 -6.97 0.77
N ARG A 86 13.16 -5.71 0.36
CA ARG A 86 12.14 -4.82 0.96
C ARG A 86 10.86 -4.71 0.14
N LEU A 87 10.96 -4.63 -1.19
CA LEU A 87 9.84 -4.28 -2.09
C LEU A 87 9.42 -5.42 -3.02
N SER A 88 9.91 -6.65 -2.84
CA SER A 88 9.34 -7.79 -3.57
C SER A 88 7.91 -8.08 -3.12
N ASN A 89 7.12 -8.71 -3.99
CA ASN A 89 5.76 -9.15 -3.66
C ASN A 89 5.75 -10.04 -2.41
N GLU A 90 6.73 -10.92 -2.28
CA GLU A 90 6.88 -11.81 -1.12
C GLU A 90 7.11 -11.00 0.16
N SER A 91 8.03 -10.04 0.13
CA SER A 91 8.32 -9.17 1.28
C SER A 91 7.12 -8.29 1.66
N LEU A 92 6.49 -7.63 0.70
CA LEU A 92 5.32 -6.78 0.94
C LEU A 92 4.12 -7.58 1.44
N ALA A 93 3.90 -8.78 0.89
CA ALA A 93 2.83 -9.65 1.36
C ALA A 93 3.07 -10.14 2.79
N GLN A 94 4.30 -10.55 3.10
CA GLN A 94 4.66 -10.99 4.45
C GLN A 94 4.53 -9.83 5.46
N LEU A 95 5.03 -8.65 5.11
CA LEU A 95 4.91 -7.46 5.95
C LEU A 95 3.44 -7.09 6.16
N GLY A 96 2.64 -7.06 5.09
CA GLY A 96 1.21 -6.75 5.19
C GLY A 96 0.44 -7.70 6.10
N ARG A 97 0.75 -9.00 6.07
CA ARG A 97 0.21 -9.98 7.03
C ARG A 97 0.64 -9.70 8.46
N THR A 98 1.93 -9.43 8.68
CA THR A 98 2.47 -9.09 10.02
C THR A 98 1.80 -7.85 10.61
N LEU A 99 1.46 -6.88 9.77
CA LEU A 99 0.76 -5.65 10.16
C LEU A 99 -0.75 -5.83 10.34
N GLY A 100 -1.30 -7.00 10.00
CA GLY A 100 -2.74 -7.26 10.07
C GLY A 100 -3.56 -6.63 8.94
N LEU A 101 -2.93 -6.22 7.83
CA LEU A 101 -3.62 -5.57 6.71
C LEU A 101 -4.68 -6.47 6.07
N GLU A 102 -4.59 -7.79 6.22
CA GLU A 102 -5.53 -8.75 5.61
C GLU A 102 -6.98 -8.47 6.00
N ALA A 103 -7.22 -8.05 7.24
CA ALA A 103 -8.54 -7.71 7.75
C ALA A 103 -9.12 -6.42 7.11
N THR A 104 -8.27 -5.59 6.49
CA THR A 104 -8.67 -4.32 5.87
C THR A 104 -9.09 -4.49 4.39
N ILE A 105 -8.63 -5.56 3.72
CA ILE A 105 -8.79 -5.71 2.27
C ILE A 105 -10.21 -6.15 1.92
N VAL A 106 -10.84 -5.42 1.01
CA VAL A 106 -12.13 -5.79 0.42
C VAL A 106 -11.86 -6.73 -0.75
N SER A 107 -11.86 -8.04 -0.49
CA SER A 107 -11.68 -9.06 -1.52
C SER A 107 -12.41 -10.37 -1.18
N ALA A 108 -12.62 -11.21 -2.19
CA ALA A 108 -13.06 -12.58 -1.96
C ALA A 108 -11.90 -13.42 -1.35
N PRO A 109 -12.18 -14.53 -0.65
CA PRO A 109 -11.13 -15.42 -0.15
C PRO A 109 -10.20 -15.87 -1.28
N ASN A 110 -8.89 -15.65 -1.12
CA ASN A 110 -7.87 -15.95 -2.12
C ASN A 110 -6.76 -16.80 -1.47
N PRO A 111 -6.81 -18.14 -1.54
CA PRO A 111 -5.77 -18.98 -0.97
C PRO A 111 -4.47 -18.93 -1.80
N GLY A 112 -3.36 -19.31 -1.17
CA GLY A 112 -2.07 -19.52 -1.83
C GLY A 112 -1.48 -18.26 -2.47
N GLU A 113 -0.88 -18.43 -3.66
CA GLU A 113 -0.19 -17.37 -4.40
C GLU A 113 -1.10 -16.18 -4.74
N LYS A 114 -2.40 -16.44 -4.97
CA LYS A 114 -3.36 -15.37 -5.28
C LYS A 114 -3.53 -14.41 -4.10
N GLY A 115 -3.61 -14.94 -2.88
CA GLY A 115 -3.69 -14.12 -1.66
C GLY A 115 -2.41 -13.31 -1.42
N LEU A 116 -1.24 -13.92 -1.69
CA LEU A 116 0.05 -13.22 -1.63
C LEU A 116 0.06 -12.01 -2.58
N ARG A 117 -0.31 -12.22 -3.85
CA ARG A 117 -0.34 -11.14 -4.84
C ARG A 117 -1.34 -10.05 -4.50
N VAL A 118 -2.53 -10.41 -4.00
CA VAL A 118 -3.55 -9.42 -3.56
C VAL A 118 -3.02 -8.59 -2.41
N MET A 119 -2.36 -9.20 -1.41
CA MET A 119 -1.76 -8.48 -0.30
C MET A 119 -0.68 -7.50 -0.78
N ALA A 120 0.28 -7.98 -1.59
CA ALA A 120 1.35 -7.14 -2.12
C ALA A 120 0.82 -5.97 -2.95
N THR A 121 -0.08 -6.24 -3.91
CA THR A 121 -0.73 -5.19 -4.71
C THR A 121 -1.46 -4.18 -3.82
N THR A 122 -2.15 -4.63 -2.78
CA THR A 122 -2.88 -3.72 -1.88
C THR A 122 -1.93 -2.86 -1.06
N PHE A 123 -0.79 -3.41 -0.63
CA PHE A 123 0.25 -2.64 0.04
C PHE A 123 0.77 -1.53 -0.88
N GLU A 124 1.14 -1.86 -2.12
CA GLU A 124 1.57 -0.88 -3.12
C GLU A 124 0.47 0.16 -3.34
N ALA A 125 -0.79 -0.27 -3.49
CA ALA A 125 -1.90 0.66 -3.70
C ALA A 125 -2.11 1.63 -2.54
N ILE A 126 -1.88 1.20 -1.30
CA ILE A 126 -1.94 2.10 -0.14
C ILE A 126 -0.83 3.14 -0.23
N LEU A 127 0.40 2.75 -0.60
CA LEU A 127 1.48 3.73 -0.81
C LEU A 127 1.17 4.70 -1.96
N GLY A 128 0.57 4.21 -3.05
CA GLY A 128 0.10 5.06 -4.15
C GLY A 128 -0.99 6.05 -3.70
N ALA A 129 -1.94 5.60 -2.88
CA ALA A 129 -2.96 6.46 -2.30
C ALA A 129 -2.37 7.52 -1.36
N ILE A 130 -1.40 7.15 -0.52
CA ILE A 130 -0.69 8.10 0.37
C ILE A 130 0.06 9.15 -0.45
N TYR A 131 0.68 8.75 -1.56
CA TYR A 131 1.33 9.67 -2.47
C TYR A 131 0.34 10.68 -3.09
N GLU A 132 -0.80 10.22 -3.59
CA GLU A 132 -1.83 11.10 -4.16
C GLU A 132 -2.42 12.07 -3.11
N ASP A 133 -2.51 11.63 -1.85
CA ASP A 133 -3.08 12.43 -0.77
C ASP A 133 -2.08 13.42 -0.14
N GLY A 134 -0.80 13.04 -0.04
CA GLY A 134 0.20 13.77 0.76
C GLY A 134 1.60 13.91 0.15
N GLY A 135 1.82 13.42 -1.07
CA GLY A 135 3.08 13.50 -1.81
C GLY A 135 4.18 12.58 -1.29
N GLU A 136 5.38 12.72 -1.87
CA GLU A 136 6.53 11.84 -1.61
C GLU A 136 6.94 11.80 -0.12
N GLU A 137 6.90 12.93 0.59
CA GLU A 137 7.27 13.00 2.00
C GLU A 137 6.26 12.23 2.89
N ALA A 138 4.99 12.14 2.50
CA ALA A 138 4.02 11.30 3.21
C ALA A 138 4.33 9.81 3.02
N VAL A 139 4.71 9.41 1.81
CA VAL A 139 5.15 8.03 1.52
C VAL A 139 6.40 7.69 2.33
N ALA A 140 7.39 8.57 2.40
CA ALA A 140 8.59 8.35 3.18
C ALA A 140 8.29 8.08 4.66
N ARG A 141 7.46 8.94 5.29
CA ARG A 141 7.03 8.72 6.69
C ARG A 141 6.27 7.40 6.87
N ALA A 142 5.40 7.07 5.91
CA ALA A 142 4.62 5.83 5.95
C ALA A 142 5.52 4.58 5.81
N MET A 143 6.52 4.63 4.93
CA MET A 143 7.51 3.56 4.74
C MET A 143 8.40 3.39 5.97
N ASP A 144 8.89 4.49 6.57
CA ASP A 144 9.65 4.44 7.82
C ASP A 144 8.80 3.82 8.95
N ARG A 145 7.53 4.24 9.05
CA ARG A 145 6.59 3.77 10.07
C ARG A 145 6.40 2.25 10.04
N VAL A 146 6.34 1.66 8.85
CA VAL A 146 6.10 0.22 8.67
C VAL A 146 7.40 -0.58 8.50
N GLY A 147 8.57 0.06 8.62
CA GLY A 147 9.88 -0.58 8.57
C GLY A 147 10.35 -0.98 7.18
N LEU A 148 9.97 -0.23 6.14
CA LEU A 148 10.44 -0.46 4.76
C LEU A 148 11.79 0.21 4.46
N THR A 149 12.09 1.31 5.14
CA THR A 149 13.33 2.07 5.11
C THR A 149 14.04 1.94 6.44
#